data_AF-A0A318HZV4-F1
#
_entry.id   AF-A0A318HZV4-F1
#
_cell.length_a   1.000
_cell.length_b   1.000
_cell.length_c   1.000
_cell.angle_alpha   90.00
_cell.angle_beta   90.00
_cell.angle_gamma   90.00
#
_symmetry.space_group_name_H-M   'P 1'
#
loop_
_entity.id
_entity.type
_entity.pdbx_description
1 polymer ?
#
loop_
_entity_poly.entity_id
_entity_poly.type
_entity_poly.pdbx_seq_one_letter_code
_entity_poly.pdbx_strand_id
1 'polypeptide(L)' 'MNKTNFWYRVFDLYYDGFRSMTLGKKLWLVIFIKLFIMFAILKVFFFPNFLKANAPKGGEADFVSRTLNERQAR' A
#
# COMPACT_ATOMS: atom_id res chain seq x y z
N MET A 1 10.55 -32.82 -23.40
CA MET A 1 10.97 -31.53 -24.02
C MET A 1 10.05 -30.44 -23.48
N ASN A 2 10.38 -29.84 -22.33
CA ASN A 2 9.49 -28.86 -21.69
C ASN A 2 10.02 -27.45 -21.91
N LYS A 3 9.28 -26.66 -22.70
CA LYS A 3 9.46 -25.22 -22.93
C LYS A 3 9.14 -24.39 -21.66
N THR A 4 9.55 -24.86 -20.49
CA THR A 4 9.22 -24.23 -19.19
C THR A 4 10.34 -23.38 -18.64
N ASN A 5 11.54 -23.36 -19.25
CA ASN A 5 12.72 -22.94 -18.50
C ASN A 5 13.28 -21.57 -18.88
N PHE A 6 12.82 -20.92 -19.97
CA PHE A 6 13.36 -19.61 -20.35
C PHE A 6 12.89 -18.51 -19.39
N TRP A 7 11.58 -18.39 -19.17
CA TRP A 7 11.01 -17.44 -18.22
C TRP A 7 11.47 -17.67 -16.80
N TYR A 8 11.53 -18.92 -16.36
CA TYR A 8 12.07 -19.27 -15.05
C TYR A 8 13.55 -18.91 -14.93
N ARG A 9 14.38 -19.19 -15.94
CA ARG A 9 15.80 -18.85 -15.93
C ARG A 9 16.06 -17.33 -15.99
N VAL A 10 15.22 -16.59 -16.70
CA VAL A 10 15.27 -15.12 -16.72
C VAL A 10 14.86 -14.55 -15.35
N PHE A 11 13.82 -15.10 -14.73
CA PHE A 11 13.41 -14.72 -13.38
C PHE A 11 14.48 -15.06 -12.34
N ASP A 12 15.10 -16.23 -12.44
CA ASP A 12 16.15 -16.68 -11.53
C ASP A 12 17.42 -15.84 -11.70
N LEU A 13 17.82 -15.50 -12.93
CA LEU A 13 18.93 -14.58 -13.19
C LEU A 13 18.66 -13.17 -12.62
N TYR A 14 17.43 -12.66 -12.76
CA TYR A 14 17.04 -11.36 -12.22
C TYR A 14 16.98 -11.40 -10.69
N TYR A 15 16.41 -12.45 -10.12
CA TYR A 15 16.31 -12.66 -8.67
C TYR A 15 17.69 -12.85 -8.04
N ASP A 16 18.56 -13.65 -8.66
CA ASP A 16 19.92 -13.93 -8.18
C ASP A 16 20.84 -12.70 -8.34
N GLY A 17 20.72 -11.97 -9.46
CA GLY A 17 21.38 -10.66 -9.64
C GLY A 17 20.91 -9.61 -8.63
N PHE A 18 19.61 -9.55 -8.38
CA PHE A 18 19.02 -8.64 -7.38
C PHE A 18 19.42 -9.00 -5.94
N ARG A 19 19.56 -10.30 -5.65
CA ARG A 19 19.92 -10.81 -4.32
C ARG A 19 21.42 -10.71 -4.03
N SER A 20 22.28 -10.89 -5.04
CA SER A 20 23.73 -10.73 -4.93
C SER A 20 24.17 -9.26 -4.82
N MET A 21 23.34 -8.31 -5.26
CA MET A 21 23.59 -6.89 -5.10
C MET A 21 23.14 -6.33 -3.74
N THR A 22 24.10 -5.90 -2.93
CA THR A 22 23.84 -5.13 -1.69
C THR A 22 23.19 -3.77 -1.96
N LEU A 23 23.45 -3.18 -3.13
CA LEU A 23 22.84 -1.93 -3.60
C LEU A 23 21.34 -2.08 -3.90
N GLY A 24 20.94 -3.18 -4.56
CA GLY A 24 19.54 -3.47 -4.89
C GLY A 24 18.66 -3.61 -3.65
N LYS A 25 19.15 -4.33 -2.63
CA LYS A 25 18.48 -4.45 -1.32
C LYS A 25 18.32 -3.10 -0.62
N LYS A 26 19.37 -2.27 -0.63
CA LYS A 26 19.29 -0.91 -0.04
C LYS A 26 18.29 -0.03 -0.78
N LEU A 27 18.27 -0.07 -2.11
CA LEU A 27 17.33 0.71 -2.91
C LEU A 27 15.89 0.26 -2.68
N TRP A 28 15.65 -1.05 -2.64
CA TRP A 28 14.33 -1.61 -2.35
C TRP A 28 13.85 -1.28 -0.94
N LEU A 29 14.76 -1.32 0.05
CA LEU A 29 14.49 -0.84 1.41
C LEU A 29 14.06 0.64 1.40
N VAL A 30 14.74 1.50 0.65
CA VAL A 30 14.36 2.92 0.52
C VAL A 30 12.98 3.08 -0.13
N ILE A 31 12.67 2.32 -1.18
CA ILE A 31 11.34 2.33 -1.81
C ILE A 31 10.26 1.88 -0.82
N PHE A 32 10.50 0.81 -0.07
CA PHE A 32 9.59 0.31 0.95
C PHE A 32 9.35 1.33 2.06
N ILE A 33 10.43 1.93 2.57
CA ILE A 33 10.36 2.99 3.59
C ILE A 33 9.56 4.16 3.05
N LYS A 34 9.81 4.61 1.82
CA LYS A 34 9.11 5.74 1.23
C LYS A 34 7.62 5.45 1.04
N LEU A 35 7.27 4.26 0.53
CA LEU A 35 5.89 3.80 0.41
C LEU A 35 5.20 3.74 1.78
N PHE A 36 5.87 3.18 2.78
CA PHE A 36 5.35 3.10 4.14
C PHE A 36 5.14 4.49 4.75
N ILE A 37 6.10 5.41 4.60
CA ILE A 37 6.00 6.79 5.09
C ILE A 37 4.86 7.52 4.39
N MET A 38 4.74 7.42 3.06
CA MET A 38 3.63 8.06 2.34
C MET A 38 2.27 7.51 2.78
N PHE A 39 2.17 6.19 2.94
CA PHE A 39 0.96 5.54 3.44
C PHE A 39 0.67 5.90 4.90
N ALA A 40 1.69 5.96 5.76
CA ALA A 40 1.55 6.27 7.17
C ALA A 40 1.20 7.74 7.39
N ILE A 41 1.81 8.68 6.65
CA ILE A 41 1.45 10.10 6.71
C ILE A 41 0.03 10.28 6.20
N LEU A 42 -0.34 9.73 5.04
CA LEU A 42 -1.73 9.79 4.58
C LEU A 42 -2.67 9.12 5.59
N LYS A 43 -2.30 7.98 6.18
CA LYS A 43 -3.17 7.32 7.16
C LYS A 43 -3.33 8.11 8.45
N VAL A 44 -2.25 8.60 9.04
CA VAL A 44 -2.22 9.29 10.34
C VAL A 44 -2.59 10.77 10.22
N PHE A 45 -2.37 11.41 9.08
CA PHE A 45 -2.77 12.81 8.87
C PHE A 45 -4.12 12.91 8.17
N PHE A 46 -4.38 12.08 7.15
CA PHE A 46 -5.65 12.13 6.41
C PHE A 46 -6.77 11.52 7.23
N PHE A 47 -6.66 10.35 7.86
CA PHE A 47 -7.81 9.79 8.59
C PHE A 47 -8.28 10.64 9.77
N PRO A 48 -7.45 10.97 10.77
CA PRO A 48 -7.96 11.70 11.93
C PRO A 48 -8.22 13.18 11.65
N ASN A 49 -7.57 13.85 10.69
CA ASN A 49 -7.96 15.22 10.33
C ASN A 49 -9.18 15.24 9.42
N PHE A 50 -9.32 14.29 8.48
CA PHE A 50 -10.53 14.18 7.65
C PHE A 50 -11.74 13.77 8.49
N LEU A 51 -11.55 12.89 9.48
CA LEU A 51 -12.61 12.48 10.39
C LEU A 51 -12.89 13.53 11.48
N LYS A 52 -11.90 14.14 12.15
CA LYS A 52 -12.15 15.25 13.10
C LYS A 52 -12.75 16.49 12.46
N ALA A 53 -12.41 16.80 11.21
CA ALA A 53 -12.96 17.95 10.51
C ALA A 53 -14.42 17.73 10.09
N ASN A 54 -14.88 16.48 9.98
CA ASN A 54 -16.23 16.14 9.51
C ASN A 54 -17.10 15.40 10.56
N ALA A 55 -16.55 15.02 11.72
CA ALA A 55 -17.27 14.29 12.75
C ALA A 55 -16.85 14.74 14.16
N PRO A 56 -17.81 15.11 15.04
CA PRO A 56 -17.52 15.29 16.46
C PRO A 56 -17.09 13.96 17.09
N LYS A 57 -16.17 14.04 18.07
CA LYS A 57 -15.50 12.90 18.72
C LYS A 57 -16.49 11.76 19.06
N GLY A 58 -16.30 10.60 18.44
CA GLY A 58 -17.00 9.35 18.78
C GLY A 58 -18.10 8.90 17.81
N GLY A 59 -18.42 9.66 16.75
CA GLY A 59 -19.49 9.33 15.78
C GLY A 59 -19.05 8.97 14.36
N GLU A 60 -17.75 8.81 14.13
CA GLU A 60 -17.13 8.69 12.80
C GLU A 60 -17.65 7.48 11.99
N ALA A 61 -17.89 6.36 12.66
CA ALA A 61 -18.47 5.17 12.03
C ALA A 61 -19.96 5.37 11.67
N ASP A 62 -20.72 6.10 12.49
CA ASP A 62 -22.16 6.31 12.29
C ASP A 62 -22.44 7.19 11.06
N PHE A 63 -21.61 8.21 10.82
CA PHE A 63 -21.73 9.12 9.67
C PHE A 63 -21.44 8.43 8.32
N VAL A 64 -20.39 7.60 8.26
CA VAL A 64 -20.08 6.81 7.06
C VAL A 64 -21.17 5.78 6.78
N SER A 65 -21.67 5.12 7.83
CA SER A 65 -22.76 4.15 7.72
C SER A 65 -24.04 4.78 7.17
N ARG A 66 -24.43 5.95 7.69
CA ARG A 66 -25.60 6.70 7.20
C ARG A 66 -25.44 7.12 5.74
N THR A 67 -24.29 7.65 5.36
CA THR A 67 -24.02 8.12 3.99
C THR A 67 -24.03 6.97 2.98
N LEU A 68 -23.50 5.80 3.34
CA LEU A 68 -23.52 4.62 2.47
C LEU A 68 -24.94 4.08 2.30
N ASN A 69 -25.74 4.03 3.37
CA ASN A 69 -27.14 3.60 3.31
C ASN A 69 -27.99 4.54 2.45
N GLU A 70 -27.79 5.85 2.55
CA GLU A 70 -28.55 6.86 1.81
C GLU A 70 -28.22 6.87 0.31
N ARG A 71 -26.98 6.52 -0.06
CA ARG A 71 -26.55 6.39 -1.47
C ARG A 71 -26.98 5.07 -2.13
N GLN A 72 -27.18 4.01 -1.35
CA GLN A 72 -27.72 2.75 -1.86
C GLN A 72 -29.25 2.78 -2.05
N ALA A 73 -29.94 3.72 -1.37
CA ALA A 73 -31.39 3.88 -1.46
C ALA A 73 -31.85 4.77 -2.62
N ARG A 74 -30.91 5.25 -3.45
CA ARG A 74 -31.16 6.05 -4.66
C ARG A 74 -30.80 5.26 -5.91
#